data_AF-A0AAV7V8J2-F1
#
_entry.id   AF-A0AAV7V8J2-F1
#
_cell.length_a   1.000
_cell.length_b   1.000
_cell.length_c   1.000
_cell.angle_alpha   90.00
_cell.angle_beta   90.00
_cell.angle_gamma   90.00
#
_symmetry.space_group_name_H-M   'P 1'
#
loop_
_entity.id
_entity.type
_entity.pdbx_description
1 polymer ?
#
loop_
_entity_poly.entity_id
_entity_poly.type
_entity_poly.pdbx_seq_one_letter_code
_entity_poly.pdbx_strand_id
1 'polypeptide(L)'
;MRLVEDGRVLGGLSSGEEPWLYTVWSGGEMPAEPEVRKGDLFAKTNAKSMAQSGPQKPEGGDDTGPALSEGYGAPLTRAFMEQLFGSLCEDFAMLKRDIAADIKDLKKEMIDLGQRMDSVEQTQDVREEELDCHRRELLTLQDKNQDLQYQLEDLENRSRRSNIRLKGIPAKAVTGSLEDFVVRLFRHVAPSLKEQDIVLDKRTGRAELLALRDRLKTY
;
A
#
# COMPACT_ATOMS: atom_id res chain seq x y z
N MET A 1 23.22 -30.66 -35.12
CA MET A 1 21.83 -30.26 -35.42
C MET A 1 20.92 -30.82 -34.34
N ARG A 2 20.46 -29.98 -33.42
CA ARG A 2 19.21 -30.10 -32.66
C ARG A 2 18.87 -28.69 -32.17
N LEU A 3 17.63 -28.31 -32.42
CA LEU A 3 17.08 -26.97 -32.34
C LEU A 3 16.94 -26.50 -30.89
N VAL A 4 17.15 -25.20 -30.73
CA VAL A 4 16.81 -24.42 -29.54
C VAL A 4 15.34 -24.03 -29.68
N GLU A 5 14.51 -24.43 -28.72
CA GLU A 5 13.23 -23.80 -28.43
C GLU A 5 13.05 -23.81 -26.91
N ASP A 6 12.72 -22.64 -26.37
CA ASP A 6 12.14 -22.42 -25.05
C ASP A 6 12.93 -22.85 -23.81
N GLY A 7 14.11 -22.25 -23.64
CA GLY A 7 14.42 -21.41 -22.47
C GLY A 7 14.07 -21.85 -21.04
N ARG A 8 13.89 -23.13 -20.73
CA ARG A 8 13.71 -23.61 -19.34
C ARG A 8 14.63 -24.78 -19.02
N VAL A 9 15.70 -24.47 -18.29
CA VAL A 9 16.46 -25.48 -17.55
C VAL A 9 15.73 -25.72 -16.22
N LEU A 10 15.06 -26.85 -16.10
CA LEU A 10 14.58 -27.36 -14.82
C LEU A 10 15.73 -28.09 -14.12
N GLY A 11 16.38 -27.39 -13.19
CA GLY A 11 17.29 -27.98 -12.21
C GLY A 11 16.60 -27.99 -10.85
N GLY A 12 16.17 -29.18 -10.41
CA GLY A 12 15.70 -29.38 -9.04
C GLY A 12 16.87 -29.54 -8.08
N LEU A 13 16.76 -28.93 -6.90
CA LEU A 13 17.35 -29.39 -5.65
C LEU A 13 16.62 -28.71 -4.48
N SER A 14 16.30 -29.55 -3.49
CA SER A 14 15.55 -29.29 -2.28
C SER A 14 16.23 -28.31 -1.31
N SER A 15 15.44 -27.40 -0.73
CA SER A 15 15.43 -27.03 0.69
C SER A 15 14.64 -25.73 0.81
N GLY A 16 13.65 -25.71 1.68
CA GLY A 16 12.69 -24.62 1.80
C GLY A 16 13.33 -23.29 2.16
N GLU A 17 13.03 -22.28 1.34
CA GLU A 17 12.95 -20.85 1.65
C GLU A 17 12.36 -20.20 0.39
N GLU A 18 11.20 -19.56 0.52
CA GLU A 18 10.52 -18.89 -0.61
C GLU A 18 11.35 -17.68 -1.06
N PRO A 19 11.76 -17.59 -2.34
CA PRO A 19 12.41 -16.39 -2.84
C PRO A 19 11.37 -15.34 -3.19
N TRP A 20 11.39 -14.22 -2.48
CA TRP A 20 10.76 -12.98 -2.92
C TRP A 20 11.39 -12.59 -4.27
N LEU A 21 10.66 -12.85 -5.35
CA LEU A 21 11.03 -12.45 -6.71
C LEU A 21 10.99 -10.91 -6.80
N TYR A 22 12.16 -10.27 -6.77
CA TYR A 22 12.30 -8.91 -7.27
C TYR A 22 12.39 -8.96 -8.79
N THR A 23 11.30 -8.61 -9.47
CA THR A 23 11.33 -8.24 -10.88
C THR A 23 11.84 -6.81 -11.01
N VAL A 24 13.07 -6.66 -11.53
CA VAL A 24 13.57 -5.40 -12.08
C VAL A 24 12.81 -5.12 -13.36
N TRP A 25 11.98 -4.07 -13.36
CA TRP A 25 11.16 -3.68 -14.51
C TRP A 25 11.91 -2.64 -15.34
N SER A 26 12.42 -3.07 -16.51
CA SER A 26 13.07 -2.20 -17.48
C SER A 26 12.04 -1.69 -18.50
N GLY A 27 11.79 -0.38 -18.48
CA GLY A 27 11.30 0.43 -19.59
C GLY A 27 10.24 -0.20 -20.50
N GLY A 28 8.97 -0.03 -20.14
CA GLY A 28 7.82 -0.28 -20.99
C GLY A 28 6.61 0.46 -20.41
N GLU A 29 5.82 1.08 -21.27
CA GLU A 29 4.68 1.97 -20.99
C GLU A 29 3.88 1.68 -19.71
N MET A 30 3.63 2.73 -18.92
CA MET A 30 2.71 2.70 -17.79
C MET A 30 1.33 2.23 -18.25
N PRO A 31 0.73 1.18 -17.65
CA PRO A 31 -0.69 0.95 -17.81
C PRO A 31 -1.46 2.12 -17.16
N ALA A 32 -2.38 2.70 -17.92
CA ALA A 32 -3.26 3.77 -17.44
C ALA A 32 -3.96 3.37 -16.14
N GLU A 33 -3.93 4.27 -15.15
CA GLU A 33 -4.68 4.12 -13.90
C GLU A 33 -6.17 3.87 -14.18
N PRO A 34 -6.83 2.95 -13.48
CA PRO A 34 -8.28 2.88 -13.53
C PRO A 34 -8.85 4.14 -12.84
N GLU A 35 -9.53 4.98 -13.63
CA GLU A 35 -10.38 6.06 -13.13
C GLU A 35 -11.36 5.50 -12.09
N VAL A 36 -11.08 5.75 -10.81
CA VAL A 36 -12.06 5.56 -9.74
C VAL A 36 -13.08 6.70 -9.87
N ARG A 37 -14.19 6.43 -10.55
CA ARG A 37 -15.36 7.30 -10.58
C ARG A 37 -15.82 7.57 -9.14
N LYS A 38 -15.77 8.85 -8.74
CA LYS A 38 -16.27 9.39 -7.46
C LYS A 38 -17.82 9.35 -7.34
N GLY A 39 -18.45 8.23 -7.71
CA GLY A 39 -19.91 8.08 -7.74
C GLY A 39 -20.49 6.89 -6.97
N ASP A 40 -19.71 5.87 -6.63
CA ASP A 40 -20.28 4.57 -6.20
C ASP A 40 -20.19 4.28 -4.69
N LEU A 41 -19.96 5.29 -3.84
CA LEU A 41 -19.85 5.11 -2.38
C LEU A 41 -21.14 5.44 -1.59
N PHE A 42 -22.25 5.76 -2.25
CA PHE A 42 -23.52 6.12 -1.61
C PHE A 42 -24.65 5.11 -1.87
N ALA A 43 -24.40 3.82 -1.76
CA ALA A 43 -25.47 2.82 -1.87
C ALA A 43 -25.19 1.55 -1.08
N LYS A 44 -24.94 1.64 0.24
CA LYS A 44 -24.85 0.43 1.08
C LYS A 44 -24.98 0.62 2.60
N THR A 45 -25.90 1.46 3.08
CA THR A 45 -26.30 1.45 4.50
C THR A 45 -27.74 1.94 4.69
N ASN A 46 -28.74 1.24 4.11
CA ASN A 46 -30.07 1.25 4.72
C ASN A 46 -30.90 0.05 4.24
N ALA A 47 -30.65 -1.12 4.84
CA ALA A 47 -31.44 -2.32 4.58
C ALA A 47 -31.63 -3.11 5.89
N LYS A 48 -32.07 -2.44 6.97
CA LYS A 48 -32.48 -3.13 8.20
C LYS A 48 -33.36 -2.30 9.15
N SER A 49 -34.48 -1.73 8.68
CA SER A 49 -35.51 -1.22 9.62
C SER A 49 -36.93 -1.06 9.05
N MET A 50 -37.29 -1.74 7.94
CA MET A 50 -38.69 -1.78 7.48
C MET A 50 -39.08 -3.20 7.09
N ALA A 51 -39.41 -4.00 8.09
CA ALA A 51 -40.08 -5.28 7.92
C ALA A 51 -40.98 -5.55 9.14
N GLN A 52 -42.06 -4.78 9.30
CA GLN A 52 -43.23 -5.19 10.09
C GLN A 52 -44.42 -4.26 9.83
N SER A 53 -45.27 -4.63 8.87
CA SER A 53 -46.74 -4.53 8.91
C SER A 53 -47.28 -4.81 7.50
N GLY A 54 -47.54 -6.08 7.21
CA GLY A 54 -48.31 -6.47 6.02
C GLY A 54 -49.79 -6.11 6.18
N PRO A 55 -50.53 -5.89 5.08
CA PRO A 55 -51.94 -5.54 5.12
C PRO A 55 -52.78 -6.79 5.43
N GLN A 56 -53.44 -6.82 6.58
CA GLN A 56 -54.44 -7.84 6.89
C GLN A 56 -55.76 -7.52 6.16
N LYS A 57 -56.16 -8.47 5.32
CA LYS A 57 -57.46 -8.60 4.67
C LYS A 57 -58.46 -9.20 5.68
N PRO A 58 -59.58 -8.55 6.00
CA PRO A 58 -60.61 -9.17 6.85
C PRO A 58 -61.54 -10.03 5.99
N GLU A 59 -61.59 -11.32 6.30
CA GLU A 59 -62.66 -12.23 5.90
C GLU A 59 -63.77 -12.19 6.98
N GLY A 60 -65.01 -12.20 6.52
CA GLY A 60 -66.18 -11.87 7.33
C GLY A 60 -66.86 -13.04 8.04
N GLY A 61 -67.92 -12.69 8.77
CA GLY A 61 -68.98 -13.59 9.20
C GLY A 61 -69.05 -13.79 10.72
N ASP A 62 -69.70 -12.87 11.43
CA ASP A 62 -70.73 -13.32 12.37
C ASP A 62 -71.84 -12.28 12.56
N ASP A 63 -73.07 -12.79 12.46
CA ASP A 63 -74.33 -12.09 12.57
C ASP A 63 -74.61 -11.78 14.05
N THR A 64 -74.53 -10.49 14.43
CA THR A 64 -75.35 -9.94 15.52
C THR A 64 -75.31 -8.42 15.42
N GLY A 65 -76.28 -7.85 14.70
CA GLY A 65 -76.44 -6.41 14.64
C GLY A 65 -76.76 -5.83 16.02
N PRO A 66 -76.08 -4.76 16.48
CA PRO A 66 -76.71 -3.84 17.39
C PRO A 66 -77.72 -3.04 16.57
N ALA A 67 -78.98 -3.16 16.95
CA ALA A 67 -80.07 -2.35 16.46
C ALA A 67 -79.62 -0.90 16.25
N LEU A 68 -79.91 -0.36 15.07
CA LEU A 68 -79.98 1.08 14.82
C LEU A 68 -81.08 1.65 15.73
N SER A 69 -80.73 1.84 16.99
CA SER A 69 -81.47 2.63 17.95
C SER A 69 -81.24 4.09 17.58
N GLU A 70 -82.27 4.65 16.94
CA GLU A 70 -82.57 6.08 16.87
C GLU A 70 -82.04 6.84 18.10
N GLY A 71 -80.88 7.46 17.92
CA GLY A 71 -80.26 8.37 18.88
C GLY A 71 -80.07 9.70 18.19
N TYR A 72 -81.16 10.45 18.08
CA TYR A 72 -81.15 11.86 17.73
C TYR A 72 -80.01 12.58 18.46
N GLY A 73 -79.30 13.42 17.73
CA GLY A 73 -78.17 14.21 18.21
C GLY A 73 -78.44 14.80 19.60
N ALA A 74 -77.71 14.26 20.59
CA ALA A 74 -77.46 15.01 21.80
C ALA A 74 -76.73 16.29 21.37
N PRO A 75 -77.19 17.49 21.78
CA PRO A 75 -76.44 18.71 21.49
C PRO A 75 -75.04 18.51 22.05
N LEU A 76 -73.98 18.72 21.24
CA LEU A 76 -72.61 18.71 21.73
C LEU A 76 -72.57 19.56 23.00
N THR A 77 -72.51 18.91 24.15
CA THR A 77 -72.58 19.61 25.42
C THR A 77 -71.32 20.46 25.50
N ARG A 78 -71.46 21.73 25.88
CA ARG A 78 -70.34 22.67 26.01
C ARG A 78 -69.14 22.07 26.75
N ALA A 79 -69.40 21.25 27.77
CA ALA A 79 -68.39 20.52 28.54
C ALA A 79 -67.55 19.54 27.70
N PHE A 80 -68.14 18.86 26.71
CA PHE A 80 -67.41 17.93 25.83
C PHE A 80 -66.51 18.70 24.85
N MET A 81 -66.96 19.83 24.31
CA MET A 81 -66.10 20.70 23.51
C MET A 81 -64.96 21.27 24.35
N GLU A 82 -65.23 21.71 25.58
CA GLU A 82 -64.20 22.18 26.52
C GLU A 82 -63.18 21.08 26.84
N GLN A 83 -63.61 19.82 27.00
CA GLN A 83 -62.72 18.68 27.20
C GLN A 83 -61.87 18.37 25.96
N LEU A 84 -62.46 18.38 24.75
CA LEU A 84 -61.74 18.17 23.50
C LEU A 84 -60.73 19.29 23.21
N PHE A 85 -61.12 20.55 23.42
CA PHE A 85 -60.20 21.68 23.29
C PHE A 85 -59.10 21.61 24.35
N GLY A 86 -59.42 21.16 25.57
CA GLY A 86 -58.45 20.91 26.62
C GLY A 86 -57.41 19.86 26.22
N SER A 87 -57.85 18.68 25.76
CA SER A 87 -56.95 17.61 25.33
C SER A 87 -56.12 18.01 24.11
N LEU A 88 -56.71 18.70 23.13
CA LEU A 88 -56.00 19.15 21.93
C LEU A 88 -54.97 20.25 22.24
N CYS A 89 -55.28 21.15 23.19
CA CYS A 89 -54.30 22.10 23.70
C CYS A 89 -53.14 21.40 24.42
N GLU A 90 -53.43 20.34 25.17
CA GLU A 90 -52.42 19.57 25.89
C GLU A 90 -51.53 18.78 24.92
N ASP A 91 -52.10 18.13 23.91
CA ASP A 91 -51.39 17.47 22.83
C ASP A 91 -50.51 18.44 22.04
N PHE A 92 -51.02 19.64 21.74
CA PHE A 92 -50.23 20.67 21.06
C PHE A 92 -49.08 21.19 21.94
N ALA A 93 -49.31 21.32 23.25
CA ALA A 93 -48.27 21.69 24.21
C ALA A 93 -47.21 20.58 24.35
N MET A 94 -47.60 19.30 24.27
CA MET A 94 -46.68 18.16 24.21
C MET A 94 -45.85 18.19 22.94
N LEU A 95 -46.49 18.27 21.77
CA LEU A 95 -45.80 18.32 20.48
C LEU A 95 -44.81 19.49 20.40
N LYS A 96 -45.20 20.67 20.92
CA LYS A 96 -44.31 21.83 20.98
C LYS A 96 -43.08 21.56 21.85
N ARG A 97 -43.26 20.85 22.97
CA ARG A 97 -42.15 20.46 23.87
C ARG A 97 -41.23 19.44 23.19
N ASP A 98 -41.80 18.45 22.51
CA ASP A 98 -41.05 17.40 21.81
C ASP A 98 -40.22 18.00 20.67
N ILE A 99 -40.85 18.83 19.82
CA ILE A 99 -40.13 19.54 18.74
C ILE A 99 -39.02 20.43 19.32
N ALA A 100 -39.26 21.12 20.44
CA ALA A 100 -38.23 21.95 21.07
C ALA A 100 -37.07 21.12 21.64
N ALA A 101 -37.35 19.92 22.14
CA ALA A 101 -36.34 18.96 22.59
C ALA A 101 -35.53 18.44 21.39
N ASP A 102 -36.19 17.98 20.34
CA ASP A 102 -35.54 17.47 19.12
C ASP A 102 -34.64 18.53 18.47
N ILE A 103 -35.10 19.79 18.39
CA ILE A 103 -34.27 20.90 17.86
C ILE A 103 -33.03 21.13 18.75
N LYS A 104 -33.16 20.97 20.07
CA LYS A 104 -32.03 21.13 20.98
C LYS A 104 -31.02 19.99 20.80
N ASP A 105 -31.50 18.77 20.63
CA ASP A 105 -30.65 17.60 20.40
C ASP A 105 -29.94 17.69 19.04
N LEU A 106 -30.65 18.07 17.98
CA LEU A 106 -30.04 18.34 16.66
C LEU A 106 -28.96 19.42 16.73
N LYS A 107 -29.19 20.51 17.50
CA LYS A 107 -28.16 21.54 17.70
C LYS A 107 -26.92 20.98 18.40
N LYS A 108 -27.12 20.11 19.38
CA LYS A 108 -26.01 19.46 20.10
C LYS A 108 -25.23 18.55 19.17
N GLU A 109 -25.90 17.73 18.39
CA GLU A 109 -25.28 16.85 17.38
C GLU A 109 -24.53 17.65 16.31
N MET A 110 -25.07 18.78 15.87
CA MET A 110 -24.42 19.65 14.89
C MET A 110 -23.12 20.25 15.45
N ILE A 111 -23.10 20.64 16.73
CA ILE A 111 -21.90 21.15 17.40
C ILE A 111 -20.85 20.02 17.55
N ASP A 112 -21.26 18.84 17.97
CA ASP A 112 -20.36 17.67 18.09
C ASP A 112 -19.75 17.30 16.74
N LEU A 113 -20.58 17.30 15.68
CA LEU A 113 -20.12 17.02 14.33
C LEU A 113 -19.12 18.08 13.85
N GLY A 114 -19.36 19.36 14.15
CA GLY A 114 -18.41 20.44 13.86
C GLY A 114 -17.06 20.21 14.54
N GLN A 115 -17.06 19.90 15.83
CA GLN A 115 -15.83 19.63 16.58
C GLN A 115 -15.06 18.42 16.04
N ARG A 116 -15.78 17.36 15.66
CA ARG A 116 -15.17 16.17 15.06
C ARG A 116 -14.60 16.46 13.67
N MET A 117 -15.28 17.30 12.89
CA MET A 117 -14.81 17.73 11.58
C MET A 117 -13.53 18.55 11.72
N ASP A 118 -13.52 19.55 12.60
CA ASP A 118 -12.33 20.38 12.88
C ASP A 118 -11.13 19.51 13.31
N SER A 119 -11.37 18.50 14.16
CA SER A 119 -10.32 17.58 14.60
C SER A 119 -9.79 16.71 13.47
N VAL A 120 -10.65 16.27 12.55
CA VAL A 120 -10.25 15.49 11.37
C VAL A 120 -9.44 16.36 10.41
N GLU A 121 -9.89 17.58 10.15
CA GLU A 121 -9.17 18.54 9.29
C GLU A 121 -7.78 18.84 9.86
N GLN A 122 -7.68 19.15 11.15
CA GLN A 122 -6.37 19.36 11.79
C GLN A 122 -5.46 18.14 11.70
N THR A 123 -6.01 16.93 11.91
CA THR A 123 -5.23 15.69 11.80
C THR A 123 -4.79 15.42 10.37
N GLN A 124 -5.62 15.80 9.39
CA GLN A 124 -5.31 15.67 7.98
C GLN A 124 -4.17 16.62 7.60
N ASP A 125 -4.23 17.89 8.01
CA ASP A 125 -3.17 18.87 7.73
C ASP A 125 -1.80 18.39 8.24
N VAL A 126 -1.75 17.91 9.50
CA VAL A 126 -0.51 17.36 10.09
C VAL A 126 0.01 16.18 9.27
N ARG A 127 -0.88 15.28 8.83
CA ARG A 127 -0.48 14.11 8.03
C ARG A 127 0.01 14.51 6.64
N GLU A 128 -0.58 15.52 6.03
CA GLU A 128 -0.12 16.04 4.74
C GLU A 128 1.29 16.63 4.87
N GLU A 129 1.56 17.40 5.93
CA GLU A 129 2.90 17.91 6.22
C GLU A 129 3.94 16.80 6.46
N GLU A 130 3.57 15.76 7.23
CA GLU A 130 4.41 14.59 7.46
C GLU A 130 4.72 13.83 6.16
N LEU A 131 3.71 13.61 5.31
CA LEU A 131 3.88 12.95 4.02
C LEU A 131 4.82 13.72 3.09
N ASP A 132 4.70 15.05 3.05
CA ASP A 132 5.60 15.89 2.27
C ASP A 132 7.02 15.90 2.82
N CYS A 133 7.18 15.81 4.15
CA CYS A 133 8.49 15.60 4.78
C CYS A 133 9.13 14.28 4.36
N HIS A 134 8.39 13.17 4.49
CA HIS A 134 8.86 11.85 4.10
C HIS A 134 9.16 11.76 2.61
N ARG A 135 8.35 12.37 1.74
CA ARG A 135 8.62 12.44 0.30
C ARG A 135 9.96 13.12 0.01
N ARG A 136 10.25 14.25 0.66
CA ARG A 136 11.54 14.97 0.51
C ARG A 136 12.72 14.13 1.00
N GLU A 137 12.57 13.44 2.13
CA GLU A 137 13.60 12.55 2.66
C GLU A 137 13.87 11.37 1.73
N LEU A 138 12.83 10.74 1.20
CA LEU A 138 12.95 9.65 0.23
C LEU A 138 13.71 10.08 -1.03
N LEU A 139 13.38 11.24 -1.60
CA LEU A 139 14.11 11.79 -2.75
C LEU A 139 15.60 12.00 -2.42
N THR A 140 15.88 12.58 -1.25
CA THR A 140 17.26 12.81 -0.80
C THR A 140 18.03 11.50 -0.63
N LEU A 141 17.38 10.45 -0.10
CA LEU A 141 17.98 9.14 0.07
C LEU A 141 18.19 8.43 -1.27
N GLN A 142 17.28 8.60 -2.22
CA GLN A 142 17.43 8.07 -3.58
C GLN A 142 18.64 8.71 -4.28
N ASP A 143 18.77 10.04 -4.23
CA ASP A 143 19.91 10.76 -4.81
C ASP A 143 21.24 10.28 -4.20
N LYS A 144 21.31 10.19 -2.86
CA LYS A 144 22.51 9.67 -2.18
C LYS A 144 22.84 8.23 -2.58
N ASN A 145 21.83 7.38 -2.74
CA ASN A 145 22.04 6.00 -3.16
C ASN A 145 22.61 5.95 -4.58
N GLN A 146 22.04 6.75 -5.48
CA GLN A 146 22.52 6.87 -6.85
C GLN A 146 23.97 7.39 -6.91
N ASP A 147 24.32 8.41 -6.13
CA ASP A 147 25.69 8.92 -6.02
C ASP A 147 26.67 7.85 -5.53
N LEU A 148 26.27 7.09 -4.51
CA LEU A 148 27.09 5.99 -4.00
C LEU A 148 27.26 4.87 -5.03
N GLN A 149 26.23 4.56 -5.81
CA GLN A 149 26.33 3.59 -6.90
C GLN A 149 27.32 4.06 -7.96
N TYR A 150 27.28 5.34 -8.37
CA TYR A 150 28.25 5.89 -9.31
C TYR A 150 29.68 5.87 -8.77
N GLN A 151 29.87 6.18 -7.48
CA GLN A 151 31.18 6.09 -6.86
C GLN A 151 31.70 4.64 -6.82
N LEU A 152 30.84 3.68 -6.48
CA LEU A 152 31.20 2.27 -6.50
C LEU A 152 31.56 1.80 -7.91
N GLU A 153 30.80 2.20 -8.91
CA GLU A 153 31.08 1.87 -10.31
C GLU A 153 32.42 2.48 -10.77
N ASP A 154 32.70 3.74 -10.45
CA ASP A 154 33.98 4.37 -10.80
C ASP A 154 35.15 3.69 -10.08
N LEU A 155 35.02 3.38 -8.78
CA LEU A 155 36.05 2.66 -8.02
C LEU A 155 36.29 1.26 -8.59
N GLU A 156 35.23 0.53 -8.93
CA GLU A 156 35.33 -0.78 -9.54
C GLU A 156 35.99 -0.70 -10.93
N ASN A 157 35.61 0.28 -11.75
CA ASN A 157 36.19 0.51 -13.06
C ASN A 157 37.68 0.86 -12.94
N ARG A 158 38.07 1.77 -12.04
CA ARG A 158 39.47 2.12 -11.78
C ARG A 158 40.27 0.91 -11.29
N SER A 159 39.69 0.10 -10.40
CA SER A 159 40.31 -1.14 -9.91
C SER A 159 40.51 -2.17 -11.03
N ARG A 160 39.61 -2.23 -12.01
CA ARG A 160 39.70 -3.16 -13.15
C ARG A 160 40.58 -2.66 -14.29
N ARG A 161 40.82 -1.35 -14.44
CA ARG A 161 41.62 -0.77 -15.55
C ARG A 161 43.05 -1.33 -15.62
N SER A 162 43.66 -1.67 -14.49
CA SER A 162 44.98 -2.30 -14.44
C SER A 162 44.97 -3.81 -14.67
N ASN A 163 43.79 -4.44 -14.73
CA ASN A 163 43.67 -5.89 -14.74
C ASN A 163 43.48 -6.41 -16.16
N ILE A 164 44.52 -7.06 -16.69
CA ILE A 164 44.45 -7.75 -17.99
C ILE A 164 43.81 -9.13 -17.80
N ARG A 165 42.71 -9.40 -18.52
CA ARG A 165 42.02 -10.69 -18.50
C ARG A 165 42.39 -11.51 -19.73
N LEU A 166 43.11 -12.61 -19.54
CA LEU A 166 43.43 -13.55 -20.61
C LEU A 166 42.32 -14.60 -20.72
N LYS A 167 41.68 -14.70 -21.90
CA LYS A 167 40.62 -15.70 -22.20
C LYS A 167 41.09 -16.64 -23.30
N GLY A 168 40.55 -17.87 -23.33
CA GLY A 168 40.83 -18.85 -24.38
C GLY A 168 42.16 -19.59 -24.25
N ILE A 169 42.84 -19.48 -23.11
CA ILE A 169 44.05 -20.27 -22.84
C ILE A 169 43.63 -21.71 -22.52
N PRO A 170 44.11 -22.73 -23.27
CA PRO A 170 43.85 -24.11 -22.93
C PRO A 170 44.44 -24.43 -21.57
N ALA A 171 43.69 -25.10 -20.68
CA ALA A 171 44.17 -25.41 -19.33
C ALA A 171 45.51 -26.18 -19.31
N LYS A 172 45.77 -27.00 -20.34
CA LYS A 172 47.01 -27.77 -20.50
C LYS A 172 48.21 -26.92 -20.96
N ALA A 173 47.98 -25.70 -21.45
CA ALA A 173 49.04 -24.81 -21.94
C ALA A 173 49.73 -24.05 -20.78
N VAL A 174 49.06 -23.93 -19.64
CA VAL A 174 49.66 -23.37 -18.42
C VAL A 174 50.44 -24.48 -17.72
N THR A 175 51.65 -24.75 -18.21
CA THR A 175 52.59 -25.67 -17.57
C THR A 175 53.53 -24.87 -16.65
N GLY A 176 53.44 -25.11 -15.35
CA GLY A 176 54.25 -24.44 -14.32
C GLY A 176 53.54 -23.26 -13.63
N SER A 177 54.31 -22.26 -13.21
CA SER A 177 53.79 -21.03 -12.61
C SER A 177 53.04 -20.19 -13.67
N LEU A 178 51.94 -19.55 -13.26
CA LEU A 178 51.22 -18.60 -14.10
C LEU A 178 52.13 -17.43 -14.53
N GLU A 179 53.09 -17.04 -13.69
CA GLU A 179 54.02 -15.95 -13.97
C GLU A 179 54.92 -16.30 -15.17
N ASP A 180 55.51 -17.49 -15.17
CA ASP A 180 56.36 -17.97 -16.27
C ASP A 180 55.60 -18.09 -17.58
N PHE A 181 54.31 -18.47 -17.51
CA PHE A 181 53.44 -18.47 -18.68
C PHE A 181 53.18 -17.05 -19.20
N VAL A 182 52.86 -16.10 -18.32
CA VAL A 182 52.58 -14.71 -18.69
C VAL A 182 53.81 -14.03 -19.28
N VAL A 183 54.99 -14.22 -18.69
CA VAL A 183 56.26 -13.68 -19.21
C VAL A 183 56.57 -14.27 -20.61
N ARG A 184 56.41 -15.58 -20.79
CA ARG A 184 56.57 -16.23 -22.13
C ARG A 184 55.58 -15.68 -23.15
N LEU A 185 54.32 -15.48 -22.76
CA LEU A 185 53.28 -14.92 -23.62
C LEU A 185 53.64 -13.49 -24.04
N PHE A 186 54.00 -12.62 -23.10
CA PHE A 186 54.37 -11.23 -23.40
C PHE A 186 55.65 -11.13 -24.24
N ARG A 187 56.64 -12.00 -24.02
CA ARG A 187 57.84 -12.04 -24.86
C ARG A 187 57.50 -12.37 -26.33
N HIS A 188 56.46 -13.17 -26.56
CA HIS A 188 56.01 -13.50 -27.91
C HIS A 188 55.15 -12.40 -28.54
N VAL A 189 54.21 -11.82 -27.78
CA VAL A 189 53.26 -10.82 -28.29
C VAL A 189 53.89 -9.42 -28.40
N ALA A 190 54.77 -9.06 -27.48
CA ALA A 190 55.38 -7.74 -27.38
C ALA A 190 56.89 -7.86 -27.04
N PRO A 191 57.72 -8.30 -28.00
CA PRO A 191 59.14 -8.59 -27.76
C PRO A 191 59.99 -7.36 -27.37
N SER A 192 59.47 -6.14 -27.54
CA SER A 192 60.12 -4.90 -27.12
C SER A 192 60.05 -4.62 -25.62
N LEU A 193 59.18 -5.32 -24.87
CA LEU A 193 59.10 -5.19 -23.41
C LEU A 193 60.20 -6.01 -22.74
N LYS A 194 60.92 -5.41 -21.80
CA LYS A 194 61.93 -6.11 -21.00
C LYS A 194 61.23 -6.79 -19.82
N GLU A 195 61.78 -7.90 -19.34
CA GLU A 195 61.21 -8.64 -18.20
C GLU A 195 61.08 -7.81 -16.93
N GLN A 196 62.04 -6.91 -16.70
CA GLN A 196 62.05 -5.97 -15.59
C GLN A 196 60.93 -4.92 -15.64
N ASP A 197 60.25 -4.77 -16.78
CA ASP A 197 59.10 -3.87 -16.93
C ASP A 197 57.76 -4.59 -16.63
N ILE A 198 57.76 -5.91 -16.44
CA ILE A 198 56.57 -6.73 -16.18
C ILE A 198 56.48 -7.02 -14.69
N VAL A 199 55.65 -6.24 -13.98
CA VAL A 199 55.33 -6.48 -12.56
C VAL A 199 53.95 -7.12 -12.47
N LEU A 200 53.88 -8.33 -11.93
CA LEU A 200 52.62 -9.05 -11.68
C LEU A 200 52.19 -8.79 -10.23
N ASP A 201 51.24 -7.88 -10.04
CA ASP A 201 50.64 -7.64 -8.72
C ASP A 201 49.61 -8.73 -8.41
N LYS A 202 49.98 -9.67 -7.54
CA LYS A 202 49.04 -10.65 -6.99
C LYS A 202 48.29 -10.01 -5.83
N ARG A 203 47.22 -9.27 -6.12
CA ARG A 203 46.23 -8.93 -5.08
C ARG A 203 45.47 -10.19 -4.65
N THR A 204 46.04 -10.90 -3.69
CA THR A 204 45.39 -12.01 -3.00
C THR A 204 44.33 -11.45 -2.04
N GLY A 205 43.21 -10.97 -2.58
CA GLY A 205 42.15 -10.34 -1.78
C GLY A 205 41.62 -11.22 -0.64
N ARG A 206 41.79 -12.55 -0.72
CA ARG A 206 41.42 -13.49 0.34
C ARG A 206 42.31 -13.40 1.58
N ALA A 207 43.60 -13.06 1.44
CA ALA A 207 44.53 -12.96 2.57
C ALA A 207 44.31 -11.67 3.37
N GLU A 208 44.06 -10.55 2.69
CA GLU A 208 43.71 -9.28 3.32
C GLU A 208 42.34 -9.33 4.01
N LEU A 209 41.35 -9.99 3.40
CA LEU A 209 40.04 -10.21 4.03
C LEU A 209 40.12 -11.11 5.26
N LEU A 210 40.98 -12.13 5.25
CA LEU A 210 41.25 -12.96 6.44
C LEU A 210 41.97 -12.16 7.53
N ALA A 211 42.94 -11.33 7.17
CA ALA A 211 43.64 -10.45 8.11
C ALA A 211 42.73 -9.37 8.72
N LEU A 212 41.79 -8.82 7.94
CA LEU A 212 40.78 -7.88 8.41
C LEU A 212 39.74 -8.55 9.32
N ARG A 213 39.28 -9.76 8.94
CA ARG A 213 38.39 -10.58 9.78
C ARG A 213 39.04 -10.89 11.13
N ASP A 214 40.32 -11.24 11.14
CA ASP A 214 41.02 -11.61 12.37
C ASP A 214 41.27 -10.38 13.26
N ARG A 215 41.48 -9.18 12.69
CA ARG A 215 41.52 -7.91 13.43
C ARG A 215 40.18 -7.48 14.04
N LEU A 216 39.07 -7.76 13.36
CA LEU A 216 37.73 -7.46 13.87
C LEU A 216 37.28 -8.41 14.99
N LYS A 217 37.89 -9.59 15.12
CA LYS A 217 37.62 -10.54 16.22
C LYS A 217 38.38 -10.21 17.50
N THR A 218 39.38 -9.34 17.43
CA THR A 218 40.18 -8.87 18.57
C THR A 218 39.61 -7.62 19.27
N TYR A 219 38.51 -7.07 18.75
CA TYR A 219 37.70 -6.03 19.40
C TYR A 219 36.37 -6.62 19.83
#